data_AF-A0A953W5R5-F1
#
_entry.id   AF-A0A953W5R5-F1
#
_cell.length_a   1.000
_cell.length_b   1.000
_cell.length_c   1.000
_cell.angle_alpha   90.00
_cell.angle_beta   90.00
_cell.angle_gamma   90.00
#
_symmetry.space_group_name_H-M   'P 1'
#
loop_
_entity.id
_entity.type
_entity.pdbx_description
1 polymer ?
#
loop_
_entity_poly.entity_id
_entity_poly.type
_entity_poly.pdbx_seq_one_letter_code
_entity_poly.pdbx_strand_id
1 'polypeptide(L)'
;MLHELICHPDTPSAAVDRIDVAIARPEPGLLALRYTVSGRIASISLAPPSEPLRTDDLWRTTCFEAFVESTPGAGYYEFNLSPSSKWAAYHFTDYREGMALAELSPPAIITGANATHIDVDALIYLPASQEPWRLALTAV
;
A
#
# COMPACT_ATOMS: atom_id res chain seq x y z
N MET A 1 -3.94 -14.28 -4.17
CA MET A 1 -4.49 -13.75 -5.44
C MET A 1 -3.43 -12.85 -6.07
N LEU A 2 -3.33 -12.78 -7.39
CA LEU A 2 -2.45 -11.84 -8.08
C LEU A 2 -3.33 -10.85 -8.87
N HIS A 3 -3.01 -9.57 -8.81
CA HIS A 3 -3.75 -8.51 -9.49
C HIS A 3 -2.78 -7.53 -10.16
N GLU A 4 -3.04 -7.14 -11.40
CA GLU A 4 -2.25 -6.12 -12.10
C GLU A 4 -2.92 -4.75 -11.91
N LEU A 5 -2.15 -3.73 -11.50
CA LEU A 5 -2.67 -2.37 -11.41
C LEU A 5 -2.79 -1.75 -12.81
N ILE A 6 -3.85 -0.97 -13.01
CA ILE A 6 -4.08 -0.26 -14.27
C ILE A 6 -3.50 1.14 -14.14
N CYS A 7 -2.59 1.49 -15.06
CA CYS A 7 -2.03 2.84 -15.12
C CYS A 7 -3.14 3.86 -15.41
N HIS A 8 -3.19 4.93 -14.62
CA HIS A 8 -4.18 5.99 -14.80
C HIS A 8 -3.91 6.76 -16.11
N PRO A 9 -4.93 7.01 -16.96
CA PRO A 9 -4.74 7.60 -18.28
C PRO A 9 -4.13 9.01 -18.24
N ASP A 10 -4.41 9.78 -17.18
CA ASP A 10 -3.93 11.16 -17.04
C ASP A 10 -2.50 11.27 -16.47
N THR A 11 -1.94 10.16 -15.96
CA THR A 11 -0.60 10.14 -15.35
C THR A 11 0.22 8.95 -15.84
N PRO A 12 0.52 8.88 -17.15
CA PRO A 12 1.29 7.78 -17.71
C PRO A 12 2.72 7.78 -17.17
N SER A 13 3.23 6.59 -16.85
CA SER A 13 4.65 6.40 -16.51
C SER A 13 5.42 5.90 -17.71
N ALA A 14 6.53 6.56 -18.04
CA ALA A 14 7.48 6.07 -19.03
C ALA A 14 8.51 5.10 -18.43
N ALA A 15 8.54 4.96 -17.11
CA ALA A 15 9.54 4.16 -16.38
C ALA A 15 8.97 2.82 -15.89
N VAL A 16 7.67 2.75 -15.64
CA VAL A 16 7.00 1.55 -15.13
C VAL A 16 6.26 0.87 -16.28
N ASP A 17 6.59 -0.39 -16.52
CA ASP A 17 5.91 -1.21 -17.52
C ASP A 17 4.70 -1.92 -16.90
N ARG A 18 4.84 -2.41 -15.66
CA ARG A 18 3.77 -3.12 -14.94
C ARG A 18 3.95 -3.03 -13.43
N ILE A 19 2.83 -3.08 -12.71
CA ILE A 19 2.79 -3.30 -11.26
C ILE A 19 1.87 -4.47 -10.97
N ASP A 20 2.43 -5.56 -10.48
CA ASP A 20 1.70 -6.72 -10.01
C ASP A 20 1.55 -6.66 -8.48
N VAL A 21 0.41 -7.06 -7.94
CA VAL A 21 0.17 -7.14 -6.50
C VAL A 21 -0.30 -8.54 -6.11
N ALA A 22 0.54 -9.24 -5.35
CA ALA A 22 0.13 -10.47 -4.69
C ALA A 22 -0.56 -10.13 -3.36
N ILE A 23 -1.76 -10.68 -3.18
CA ILE A 23 -2.65 -10.41 -2.04
C ILE A 23 -2.91 -11.73 -1.32
N ALA A 24 -2.69 -11.74 -0.01
CA ALA A 24 -3.01 -12.85 0.87
C ALA A 24 -3.58 -12.37 2.20
N ARG A 25 -4.41 -13.21 2.82
CA ARG A 25 -4.90 -13.03 4.19
C ARG A 25 -4.49 -14.26 5.00
N PRO A 26 -3.25 -14.30 5.53
CA PRO A 26 -2.73 -15.50 6.19
C PRO A 26 -3.55 -15.90 7.42
N GLU A 27 -4.14 -14.92 8.12
CA GLU A 27 -5.00 -15.11 9.30
C GLU A 27 -6.04 -13.98 9.42
N PRO A 28 -7.08 -14.12 10.28
CA PRO A 28 -8.24 -13.20 10.32
C PRO A 28 -7.97 -11.70 10.56
N GLY A 29 -6.76 -11.31 10.95
CA GLY A 29 -6.36 -9.91 11.18
C GLY A 29 -5.12 -9.46 10.42
N LEU A 30 -4.62 -10.26 9.47
CA LEU A 30 -3.38 -9.96 8.76
C LEU A 30 -3.61 -9.87 7.25
N LEU A 31 -3.36 -8.70 6.69
CA LEU A 31 -3.26 -8.50 5.24
C LEU A 31 -1.79 -8.54 4.83
N ALA A 32 -1.44 -9.44 3.92
CA ALA A 32 -0.13 -9.50 3.29
C ALA A 32 -0.26 -9.04 1.84
N LEU A 33 0.52 -8.02 1.48
CA LEU A 33 0.63 -7.47 0.14
C LEU A 33 2.07 -7.56 -0.33
N ARG A 34 2.28 -7.89 -1.60
CA ARG A 34 3.56 -7.72 -2.28
C ARG A 34 3.32 -6.99 -3.58
N TYR A 35 3.81 -5.76 -3.67
CA TYR A 35 3.87 -5.01 -4.91
C TYR A 35 5.17 -5.35 -5.64
N THR A 36 5.08 -5.70 -6.92
CA THR A 36 6.23 -5.92 -7.78
C THR A 36 6.13 -4.97 -8.96
N VAL A 37 7.02 -3.98 -8.99
CA VAL A 37 7.15 -3.00 -10.07
C VAL A 37 8.22 -3.47 -11.03
N SER A 38 7.91 -3.51 -12.32
CA SER A 38 8.87 -3.80 -13.38
C SER A 38 8.99 -2.61 -14.34
N GLY A 39 10.18 -2.46 -14.93
CA GLY A 39 10.45 -1.46 -15.96
C GLY A 39 11.86 -0.89 -15.83
N ARG A 40 12.02 0.39 -16.18
CA ARG A 40 13.29 1.12 -16.06
C ARG A 40 13.49 1.58 -14.62
N ILE A 41 13.79 0.63 -13.72
CA ILE A 41 13.89 0.84 -12.27
C ILE A 41 14.83 1.99 -11.89
N ALA A 42 15.94 2.16 -12.60
CA ALA A 42 16.88 3.27 -12.36
C ALA A 42 16.28 4.67 -12.59
N SER A 43 15.11 4.78 -13.21
CA SER A 43 14.36 6.02 -13.42
C SER A 43 13.23 6.24 -12.42
N ILE A 44 13.03 5.33 -11.47
CA ILE A 44 12.02 5.46 -10.41
C ILE A 44 12.66 6.15 -9.20
N SER A 45 11.99 7.17 -8.68
CA SER A 45 12.50 7.92 -7.52
C SER A 45 12.13 7.21 -6.22
N LEU A 46 13.10 6.57 -5.59
CA LEU A 46 12.92 5.96 -4.28
C LEU A 46 13.49 6.85 -3.18
N ALA A 47 12.67 7.11 -2.16
CA ALA A 47 13.16 7.71 -0.92
C ALA A 47 14.19 6.76 -0.26
N PRO A 48 15.24 7.29 0.39
CA PRO A 48 16.23 6.46 1.05
C PRO A 48 15.59 5.63 2.18
N PRO A 49 16.11 4.42 2.46
CA PRO A 49 15.64 3.62 3.60
C PRO A 49 15.71 4.41 4.90
N SER A 50 14.72 4.21 5.76
CA SER A 50 14.61 4.83 7.06
C SER A 50 14.04 3.86 8.08
N GLU A 51 13.99 4.26 9.35
CA GLU A 51 13.22 3.55 10.37
C GLU A 51 11.70 3.66 10.08
N PRO A 52 10.88 2.67 10.49
CA PRO A 52 9.43 2.70 10.27
C PRO A 52 8.74 3.83 11.03
N LEU A 53 8.69 5.01 10.41
CA LEU A 53 8.15 6.23 11.02
C LEU A 53 6.82 6.60 10.38
N ARG A 54 5.80 6.84 11.22
CA ARG A 54 4.53 7.39 10.76
C ARG A 54 4.76 8.80 10.19
N THR A 55 4.41 9.02 8.93
CA THR A 55 4.70 10.25 8.19
C THR A 55 3.54 10.56 7.23
N ASP A 56 3.04 11.79 7.25
CA ASP A 56 2.01 12.25 6.30
C ASP A 56 2.62 12.60 4.92
N ASP A 57 1.76 12.86 3.92
CA ASP A 57 2.16 13.34 2.58
C ASP A 57 3.10 12.39 1.78
N LEU A 58 3.15 11.11 2.13
CA LEU A 58 4.00 10.11 1.46
C LEU A 58 3.65 9.95 -0.04
N TRP A 59 2.39 10.16 -0.40
CA TRP A 59 1.86 10.10 -1.77
C TRP A 59 2.46 11.14 -2.72
N ARG A 60 3.22 12.12 -2.22
CA ARG A 60 3.92 13.11 -3.06
C ARG A 60 5.14 12.56 -3.78
N THR A 61 5.53 11.34 -3.44
CA THR A 61 6.66 10.60 -4.02
C THR A 61 6.22 9.17 -4.32
N THR A 62 7.14 8.24 -4.60
CA THR A 62 6.76 6.83 -4.80
C THR A 62 6.15 6.22 -3.54
N CYS A 63 4.88 5.85 -3.62
CA CYS A 63 4.12 5.27 -2.52
C CYS A 63 3.14 4.20 -3.04
N PHE A 64 2.94 3.16 -2.24
CA PHE A 64 1.95 2.11 -2.49
C PHE A 64 0.84 2.26 -1.47
N GLU A 65 -0.41 2.06 -1.89
CA GLU A 65 -1.54 2.35 -1.01
C GLU A 65 -2.55 1.19 -1.01
N ALA A 66 -3.13 0.97 0.16
CA ALA A 66 -4.18 -0.03 0.35
C ALA A 66 -5.37 0.61 1.07
N PHE A 67 -6.56 0.41 0.52
CA PHE A 67 -7.82 0.87 1.07
C PHE A 67 -8.62 -0.36 1.49
N VAL A 68 -8.93 -0.49 2.78
CA VAL A 68 -9.51 -1.70 3.35
C VAL A 68 -10.77 -1.39 4.15
N GLU A 69 -11.93 -1.82 3.65
CA GLU A 69 -13.13 -1.98 4.48
C GLU A 69 -13.04 -3.36 5.13
N SER A 70 -12.64 -3.40 6.41
CA SER A 70 -12.49 -4.65 7.17
C SER A 70 -13.78 -5.12 7.84
N THR A 71 -14.80 -4.24 7.91
CA THR A 71 -16.10 -4.50 8.52
C THR A 71 -17.15 -3.69 7.76
N PRO A 72 -18.20 -4.34 7.20
CA PRO A 72 -19.21 -3.64 6.41
C PRO A 72 -19.85 -2.46 7.16
N GLY A 73 -19.83 -1.28 6.56
CA GLY A 73 -20.45 -0.07 7.11
C GLY A 73 -19.67 0.60 8.24
N ALA A 74 -18.49 0.12 8.59
CA ALA A 74 -17.59 0.76 9.56
C ALA A 74 -16.66 1.80 8.91
N GLY A 75 -16.85 2.10 7.62
CA GLY A 75 -15.93 2.88 6.81
C GLY A 75 -14.71 2.07 6.37
N TYR A 76 -13.61 2.74 6.04
CA TYR A 76 -12.40 2.08 5.53
C TYR A 76 -11.12 2.64 6.13
N TYR A 77 -10.09 1.80 6.13
CA TYR A 77 -8.72 2.22 6.43
C TYR A 77 -7.99 2.55 5.14
N GLU A 78 -7.23 3.62 5.15
CA GLU A 78 -6.24 3.95 4.13
C GLU A 78 -4.85 3.73 4.71
N PHE A 79 -4.01 2.99 4.00
CA PHE A 79 -2.60 2.80 4.32
C PHE A 79 -1.75 3.40 3.20
N ASN A 80 -0.79 4.24 3.55
CA ASN A 80 0.26 4.70 2.62
C ASN A 80 1.58 4.02 3.03
N LEU A 81 2.21 3.31 2.11
CA LEU A 81 3.34 2.41 2.34
C LEU A 81 4.51 2.87 1.47
N SER A 82 5.46 3.61 2.06
CA SER A 82 6.65 4.07 1.34
C SER A 82 7.70 2.97 1.27
N PRO A 83 8.42 2.82 0.13
CA PRO A 83 9.61 1.96 0.03
C PRO A 83 10.71 2.26 1.05
N SER A 84 10.68 3.45 1.67
CA SER A 84 11.60 3.84 2.74
C SER A 84 11.31 3.20 4.11
N SER A 85 10.22 2.43 4.22
CA SER A 85 9.59 1.94 5.47
C SER A 85 8.71 2.95 6.22
N LYS A 86 8.71 4.23 5.81
CA LYS A 86 7.71 5.20 6.32
C LYS A 86 6.31 4.79 5.92
N TRP A 87 5.35 5.12 6.77
CA TRP A 87 3.97 4.73 6.55
C TRP A 87 3.00 5.78 7.08
N ALA A 88 1.77 5.75 6.60
CA ALA A 88 0.64 6.41 7.22
C ALA A 88 -0.55 5.45 7.28
N ALA A 89 -1.42 5.64 8.26
CA ALA A 89 -2.69 4.94 8.30
C ALA A 89 -3.80 5.84 8.83
N TYR A 90 -4.88 5.94 8.08
CA TYR A 90 -6.05 6.73 8.42
C TYR A 90 -7.30 5.85 8.42
N HIS A 91 -8.28 6.21 9.23
CA HIS A 91 -9.62 5.66 9.18
C HIS A 91 -10.56 6.74 8.64
N PHE A 92 -11.45 6.34 7.75
CA PHE A 92 -12.48 7.17 7.17
C PHE A 92 -13.84 6.56 7.48
N THR A 93 -14.82 7.40 7.82
CA THR A 93 -16.18 6.93 8.11
C THR A 93 -16.99 6.69 6.84
N ASP A 94 -16.67 7.42 5.76
CA ASP A 94 -17.25 7.27 4.43
C ASP A 94 -16.23 7.78 3.37
N TYR A 95 -16.60 7.77 2.09
CA TYR A 95 -15.74 8.20 0.99
C TYR A 95 -15.16 9.60 1.22
N ARG A 96 -13.85 9.65 1.56
CA ARG A 96 -13.08 10.88 1.86
C ARG A 96 -13.67 11.74 2.98
N GLU A 97 -14.48 11.15 3.86
CA GLU A 97 -15.12 11.83 4.99
C GLU A 97 -14.65 11.25 6.33
N GLY A 98 -14.64 12.10 7.36
CA GLY A 98 -14.37 11.68 8.73
C GLY A 98 -12.94 11.17 8.98
N MET A 99 -11.97 11.64 8.20
CA MET A 99 -10.57 11.23 8.32
C MET A 99 -10.04 11.39 9.75
N ALA A 100 -9.56 10.29 10.32
CA ALA A 100 -8.88 10.24 11.60
C ALA A 100 -7.61 9.39 11.49
N LEU A 101 -6.64 9.61 12.38
CA LEU A 101 -5.49 8.70 12.48
C LEU A 101 -5.98 7.31 12.90
N ALA A 102 -5.59 6.27 12.17
CA ALA A 102 -5.93 4.91 12.54
C ALA A 102 -5.10 4.47 13.76
N GLU A 103 -5.76 4.01 14.81
CA GLU A 103 -5.12 3.43 16.00
C GLU A 103 -4.78 1.94 15.77
N LEU A 104 -3.80 1.70 14.89
CA LEU A 104 -3.35 0.36 14.52
C LEU A 104 -1.84 0.21 14.76
N SER A 105 -1.40 -1.04 14.93
CA SER A 105 0.02 -1.37 14.94
C SER A 105 0.69 -0.92 13.63
N PRO A 106 1.96 -0.48 13.68
CA PRO A 106 2.71 -0.17 12.47
C PRO A 106 2.73 -1.36 11.51
N PRO A 107 2.59 -1.15 10.19
CA PRO A 107 2.82 -2.19 9.21
C PRO A 107 4.31 -2.55 9.19
N ALA A 108 4.63 -3.80 8.88
CA ALA A 108 5.99 -4.18 8.51
C ALA A 108 6.16 -3.99 7.00
N ILE A 109 7.14 -3.20 6.59
CA ILE A 109 7.44 -2.93 5.17
C ILE A 109 8.88 -3.39 4.90
N ILE A 110 9.04 -4.25 3.90
CA ILE A 110 10.34 -4.71 3.41
C ILE A 110 10.42 -4.34 1.94
N THR A 111 11.51 -3.68 1.55
CA THR A 111 11.75 -3.30 0.16
C THR A 111 13.01 -3.95 -0.35
N GLY A 112 12.87 -4.65 -1.49
CA GLY A 112 13.97 -5.15 -2.29
C GLY A 112 13.99 -4.44 -3.64
N ALA A 113 15.16 -4.09 -4.14
CA ALA A 113 15.30 -3.54 -5.48
C ALA A 113 16.50 -4.15 -6.18
N ASN A 114 16.35 -4.40 -7.48
CA ASN A 114 17.42 -4.80 -8.38
C ASN A 114 17.28 -4.05 -9.71
N ALA A 115 18.08 -4.42 -10.71
CA ALA A 115 18.11 -3.73 -11.99
C ALA A 115 16.78 -3.81 -12.79
N THR A 116 15.95 -4.81 -12.52
CA THR A 116 14.73 -5.09 -13.30
C THR A 116 13.44 -4.94 -12.52
N HIS A 117 13.48 -5.07 -11.18
CA HIS A 117 12.30 -4.99 -10.33
C HIS A 117 12.53 -4.25 -9.01
N ILE A 118 11.46 -3.64 -8.51
CA ILE A 118 11.29 -3.25 -7.10
C ILE A 118 10.19 -4.11 -6.51
N ASP A 119 10.46 -4.73 -5.37
CA ASP A 119 9.50 -5.46 -4.56
C ASP A 119 9.25 -4.70 -3.26
N VAL A 120 7.98 -4.50 -2.92
CA VAL A 120 7.55 -3.94 -1.63
C VAL A 120 6.59 -4.93 -0.98
N ASP A 121 7.10 -5.66 0.01
CA ASP A 121 6.31 -6.55 0.85
C ASP A 121 5.78 -5.76 2.06
N ALA A 122 4.48 -5.84 2.32
CA ALA A 122 3.81 -5.18 3.42
C ALA A 122 2.92 -6.15 4.21
N LEU A 123 3.07 -6.13 5.54
CA LEU A 123 2.20 -6.82 6.48
C LEU A 123 1.41 -5.79 7.29
N ILE A 124 0.09 -5.83 7.16
CA ILE A 124 -0.83 -4.87 7.78
C ILE A 124 -1.72 -5.60 8.77
N TYR A 125 -1.70 -5.15 10.02
CA TYR A 125 -2.51 -5.68 11.10
C TYR A 125 -3.82 -4.90 11.19
N LEU A 126 -4.93 -5.61 11.06
CA LEU A 126 -6.30 -5.09 11.13
C LEU A 126 -7.06 -5.77 12.26
N PRO A 127 -8.16 -5.18 12.77
CA PRO A 127 -9.05 -5.85 13.70
C PRO A 127 -9.48 -7.22 13.15
N ALA A 128 -9.30 -8.26 13.95
CA ALA A 128 -9.62 -9.61 13.53
C ALA A 128 -11.12 -9.74 13.24
N SER A 129 -11.46 -10.25 12.07
CA SER A 129 -12.84 -10.42 11.62
C SER A 129 -12.96 -11.67 10.75
N GLN A 130 -14.13 -12.31 10.72
CA GLN A 130 -14.40 -13.35 9.72
C GLN A 130 -15.08 -12.78 8.46
N GLU A 131 -15.47 -11.50 8.50
CA GLU A 131 -16.10 -10.84 7.37
C GLU A 131 -15.14 -10.74 6.16
N PRO A 132 -15.68 -10.80 4.94
CA PRO A 132 -14.88 -10.53 3.75
C PRO A 132 -14.43 -9.07 3.75
N TRP A 133 -13.17 -8.85 3.38
CA TRP A 133 -12.64 -7.50 3.21
C TRP A 133 -12.95 -7.00 1.81
N ARG A 134 -13.25 -5.70 1.69
CA ARG A 134 -13.18 -4.99 0.40
C ARG A 134 -11.86 -4.25 0.32
N LEU A 135 -11.17 -4.45 -0.79
CA LEU A 135 -9.82 -3.96 -1.00
C LEU A 135 -9.75 -3.16 -2.29
N ALA A 136 -9.15 -1.98 -2.23
CA ALA A 136 -8.65 -1.26 -3.41
C ALA A 136 -7.16 -0.98 -3.20
N LEU A 137 -6.38 -1.05 -4.27
CA LEU A 137 -4.92 -0.94 -4.24
C LEU A 137 -4.47 0.05 -5.31
N THR A 138 -3.51 0.88 -4.97
CA THR A 138 -2.96 1.90 -5.88
C THR A 138 -1.46 2.05 -5.67
N ALA A 139 -0.81 2.73 -6.60
CA ALA A 139 0.55 3.20 -6.49
C ALA A 139 0.66 4.57 -7.17
N VAL A 140 1.48 5.45 -6.61
CA VAL A 140 1.75 6.81 -7.09
C VAL A 140 3.23 7.03 -7.35
#